data_AF-A0A9J5W2S0-F1
#
_entry.id   AF-A0A9J5W2S0-F1
#
_cell.length_a   1.000
_cell.length_b   1.000
_cell.length_c   1.000
_cell.angle_alpha   90.00
_cell.angle_beta   90.00
_cell.angle_gamma   90.00
#
_symmetry.space_group_name_H-M   'P 1'
#
loop_
_entity.id
_entity.type
_entity.pdbx_description
1 polymer ?
#
loop_
_entity_poly.entity_id
_entity_poly.type
_entity_poly.pdbx_seq_one_letter_code
_entity_poly.pdbx_strand_id
1 'polypeptide(L)'
;MASMGKGQIWINGEGVGRHWPGYIAQGDCSKCSYAGTFNEKKCQTNCGQPSQRWYHVPRSWLKPSGNLLVVFEEWGGNPTGISLVRRSR
;
A
#
# COMPACT_ATOMS: atom_id res chain seq x y z
N MET A 1 -5.61 2.58 0.52
CA MET A 1 -4.37 3.37 0.49
C MET A 1 -3.90 3.75 -0.93
N ALA A 2 -4.52 3.29 -2.02
CA ALA A 2 -4.01 3.57 -3.38
C ALA A 2 -3.90 5.06 -3.75
N SER A 3 -4.65 5.94 -3.08
CA SER A 3 -4.60 7.40 -3.24
C SER A 3 -3.49 8.10 -2.45
N MET A 4 -2.70 7.36 -1.68
CA MET A 4 -1.64 7.88 -0.82
C MET A 4 -0.26 7.78 -1.48
N GLY A 5 0.72 8.48 -0.94
CA GLY A 5 2.10 8.48 -1.41
C GLY A 5 2.94 7.42 -0.69
N LYS A 6 3.68 7.86 0.33
CA LYS A 6 4.60 7.04 1.13
C LYS A 6 4.46 7.41 2.60
N GLY A 7 4.44 6.43 3.48
CA GLY A 7 4.30 6.74 4.90
C GLY A 7 4.03 5.53 5.77
N GLN A 8 3.33 5.78 6.87
CA GLN A 8 3.10 4.80 7.94
C GLN A 8 1.68 4.90 8.50
N ILE A 9 1.17 3.76 8.97
CA ILE A 9 -0.21 3.61 9.45
C ILE A 9 -0.21 3.02 10.86
N TRP A 10 -1.05 3.59 11.73
CA TRP A 10 -1.36 3.05 13.05
C TRP A 10 -2.86 3.00 13.29
N ILE A 11 -3.30 2.01 14.05
CA ILE A 11 -4.69 1.90 14.52
C ILE A 11 -4.66 1.69 16.03
N ASN A 12 -5.30 2.59 16.78
CA ASN A 12 -5.33 2.55 18.25
C ASN A 12 -3.93 2.46 18.91
N GLY A 13 -2.91 3.04 18.29
CA GLY A 13 -1.51 2.99 18.74
C GLY A 13 -0.70 1.81 18.18
N GLU A 14 -1.35 0.80 17.59
CA GLU A 14 -0.69 -0.37 17.00
C GLU A 14 -0.21 -0.09 15.58
N GLY A 15 1.04 -0.43 15.29
CA GLY A 15 1.65 -0.23 13.98
C GLY A 15 1.13 -1.22 12.93
N VAL A 16 0.35 -0.73 11.96
CA VAL A 16 -0.16 -1.55 10.85
C VAL A 16 0.93 -1.77 9.80
N GLY A 17 1.80 -0.79 9.58
CA GLY A 17 2.97 -0.91 8.72
C GLY A 17 3.25 0.32 7.87
N ARG A 18 4.29 0.20 7.03
CA ARG A 18 4.65 1.20 6.02
C ARG A 18 3.81 1.04 4.77
N HIS A 19 3.38 2.15 4.17
CA HIS A 19 2.77 2.15 2.85
C HIS A 19 3.66 2.89 1.85
N TRP A 20 3.67 2.42 0.60
CA TRP A 20 4.27 3.17 -0.52
C TRP A 20 3.53 3.02 -1.86
N PRO A 21 2.20 3.23 -1.90
CA PRO A 21 1.43 3.10 -3.13
C PRO A 21 1.79 4.13 -4.22
N GLY A 22 2.39 5.28 -3.86
CA GLY A 22 2.87 6.25 -4.84
C GLY A 22 4.08 5.77 -5.67
N TYR A 23 4.77 4.71 -5.26
CA TYR A 23 5.88 4.12 -6.02
C TYR A 23 5.35 3.13 -7.07
N ILE A 24 4.94 3.68 -8.20
CA ILE A 24 4.31 2.93 -9.29
C ILE A 24 5.36 2.49 -10.30
N ALA A 25 5.36 1.21 -10.64
CA ALA A 25 6.14 0.68 -11.74
C ALA A 25 5.68 1.27 -13.08
N GLN A 26 6.65 1.70 -13.90
CA GLN A 26 6.44 2.35 -15.18
C GLN A 26 7.32 1.69 -16.25
N GLY A 27 6.84 1.66 -17.50
CA GLY A 27 7.55 1.06 -18.62
C GLY A 27 6.86 -0.21 -19.13
N ASP A 28 7.65 -1.15 -19.62
CA ASP A 28 7.16 -2.43 -20.14
C ASP A 28 6.99 -3.45 -19.02
N CYS A 29 5.74 -3.82 -18.75
CA CYS A 29 5.35 -4.87 -17.80
C CYS A 29 4.78 -6.12 -18.50
N SER A 30 5.21 -6.40 -19.73
CA SER A 30 4.80 -7.58 -20.51
C SER A 30 5.54 -8.87 -20.10
N LYS A 31 5.43 -9.93 -20.90
CA LYS A 31 6.13 -11.21 -20.65
C LYS A 31 7.64 -10.95 -20.53
N CYS A 32 8.24 -11.35 -19.42
CA CYS A 32 9.63 -11.06 -19.13
C CYS A 32 10.50 -12.31 -18.96
N SER A 33 11.81 -12.15 -19.19
CA SER A 33 12.86 -13.12 -18.89
C SER A 33 13.95 -12.50 -18.01
N TYR A 34 14.38 -13.23 -16.98
CA TYR A 34 15.46 -12.79 -16.09
C TYR A 34 16.88 -13.07 -16.62
N ALA A 35 17.03 -13.76 -17.77
CA ALA A 35 18.35 -14.09 -18.34
C ALA A 35 19.21 -12.83 -18.61
N GLY A 36 20.53 -12.92 -18.35
CA GLY A 36 21.49 -11.81 -18.50
C GLY A 36 21.53 -10.85 -17.31
N THR A 37 22.17 -9.69 -17.49
CA THR A 37 22.40 -8.71 -16.41
C THR A 37 21.09 -8.22 -15.78
N PHE A 38 21.11 -8.08 -14.45
CA PHE A 38 19.98 -7.57 -13.66
C PHE A 38 19.96 -6.04 -13.63
N ASN A 39 18.77 -5.46 -13.64
CA ASN A 39 18.51 -4.09 -13.20
C ASN A 39 17.16 -4.04 -12.48
N GLU A 40 16.92 -3.00 -11.69
CA GLU A 40 15.73 -2.84 -10.84
C GLU A 40 14.42 -2.62 -11.62
N LYS A 41 14.52 -2.35 -12.93
CA LYS A 41 13.36 -2.19 -13.82
C LYS A 41 13.04 -3.46 -14.61
N LYS A 42 13.87 -4.52 -14.47
CA LYS A 42 13.69 -5.78 -15.19
C LYS A 42 12.52 -6.56 -14.61
N CYS A 43 11.65 -7.06 -15.50
CA CYS A 43 10.49 -7.89 -15.14
C CYS A 43 9.53 -7.24 -14.12
N GLN A 44 9.33 -5.93 -14.23
CA GLN A 44 8.22 -5.30 -13.54
C GLN A 44 6.90 -5.91 -14.03
N THR A 45 5.91 -5.96 -13.14
CA THR A 45 4.58 -6.46 -13.46
C THR A 45 3.54 -5.47 -12.96
N ASN A 46 2.34 -5.50 -13.56
CA ASN A 46 1.23 -4.62 -13.17
C ASN A 46 1.59 -3.12 -13.15
N CYS A 47 2.31 -2.64 -14.19
CA CYS A 47 2.64 -1.23 -14.36
C CYS A 47 1.39 -0.34 -14.21
N GLY A 48 1.58 0.88 -13.69
CA GLY A 48 0.48 1.80 -13.42
C GLY A 48 -0.34 1.46 -12.17
N GLN A 49 -0.01 0.38 -11.46
CA GLN A 49 -0.68 -0.01 -10.21
C GLN A 49 0.29 0.02 -9.02
N PRO A 50 -0.19 0.36 -7.82
CA PRO A 50 0.60 0.22 -6.60
C PRO A 50 0.87 -1.26 -6.31
N SER A 51 2.09 -1.56 -5.89
CA SER A 51 2.50 -2.90 -5.44
C SER A 51 1.66 -3.39 -4.24
N GLN A 52 1.24 -2.47 -3.37
CA GLN A 52 0.38 -2.77 -2.23
C GLN A 52 -0.60 -1.62 -1.94
N ARG A 53 -1.91 -1.92 -1.94
CA ARG A 53 -2.98 -0.97 -1.61
C ARG A 53 -3.83 -1.35 -0.39
N TRP A 54 -3.70 -2.61 0.05
CA TRP A 54 -4.44 -3.22 1.14
C TRP A 54 -3.50 -3.49 2.31
N TYR A 55 -3.96 -3.14 3.50
CA TYR A 55 -3.21 -3.30 4.75
C TYR A 55 -4.15 -3.99 5.72
N HIS A 56 -3.70 -5.11 6.27
CA HIS A 56 -4.52 -5.93 7.14
C HIS A 56 -4.50 -5.37 8.56
N VAL A 57 -5.68 -5.14 9.12
CA VAL A 57 -5.85 -4.77 10.53
C VAL A 57 -6.45 -5.97 11.27
N PRO A 58 -5.72 -6.59 12.22
CA PRO A 58 -6.26 -7.64 13.06
C PRO A 58 -7.51 -7.20 13.82
N ARG A 59 -8.51 -8.08 13.89
CA ARG A 59 -9.76 -7.82 14.61
C ARG A 59 -9.51 -7.48 16.09
N SER A 60 -8.50 -8.10 16.71
CA SER A 60 -8.11 -7.84 18.11
C SER A 60 -7.61 -6.41 18.36
N TRP A 61 -7.20 -5.68 17.33
CA TRP A 61 -6.77 -4.28 17.46
C TRP A 61 -7.94 -3.29 17.40
N LEU A 62 -9.13 -3.74 17.00
CA LEU A 62 -10.32 -2.90 16.85
C LEU A 62 -11.20 -2.92 18.11
N LYS A 63 -11.72 -1.75 18.46
CA LYS A 63 -12.73 -1.54 19.49
C LYS A 63 -14.14 -1.55 18.85
N PRO A 64 -15.21 -1.84 19.61
CA PRO A 64 -16.59 -1.74 19.10
C PRO A 64 -16.95 -0.35 18.54
N SER A 65 -16.41 0.71 19.13
CA SER A 65 -16.55 2.10 18.68
C SER A 65 -15.34 2.94 19.10
N GLY A 66 -15.20 4.16 18.55
CA GLY A 66 -14.13 5.09 18.94
C GLY A 66 -12.71 4.66 18.55
N ASN A 67 -12.55 3.98 17.42
CA ASN A 67 -11.23 3.65 16.88
C ASN A 67 -10.54 4.90 16.32
N LEU A 68 -9.23 5.01 16.53
CA LEU A 68 -8.39 6.07 15.97
C LEU A 68 -7.42 5.50 14.94
N LEU A 69 -7.59 5.90 13.68
CA LEU A 69 -6.65 5.64 12.60
C LEU A 69 -5.73 6.86 12.46
N VAL A 70 -4.42 6.64 12.53
CA VAL A 70 -3.40 7.66 12.25
C VAL A 70 -2.66 7.25 10.98
N VAL A 71 -2.54 8.19 10.04
CA VAL A 71 -1.78 8.01 8.81
C VAL A 71 -0.78 9.15 8.72
N PHE A 72 0.50 8.81 8.69
CA PHE A 72 1.57 9.76 8.42
C PHE A 72 1.95 9.66 6.94
N GLU A 73 2.00 10.78 6.23
CA GLU A 73 2.27 10.85 4.80
C GLU A 73 3.49 11.73 4.53
N GLU A 74 4.45 11.19 3.78
CA GLU A 74 5.76 11.79 3.48
C GLU A 74 5.80 12.45 2.11
N TRP A 75 5.06 11.93 1.12
CA TRP A 75 5.17 12.30 -0.30
C TRP A 75 3.93 13.03 -0.84
N GLY A 76 2.97 13.29 0.04
CA GLY A 76 1.67 13.82 -0.35
C GLY A 76 0.74 12.72 -0.86
N GLY A 77 -0.56 12.95 -0.71
CA GLY A 77 -1.58 11.97 -1.02
C GLY A 77 -2.96 12.52 -0.71
N ASN A 78 -3.99 11.84 -1.19
CA ASN A 78 -5.36 12.22 -0.89
C ASN A 78 -5.97 11.25 0.15
N PRO A 79 -6.13 11.68 1.42
CA PRO A 79 -6.68 10.83 2.46
C PRO A 79 -8.17 10.52 2.27
N THR A 80 -8.91 11.28 1.45
CA THR A 80 -10.33 10.99 1.18
C THR A 80 -10.55 9.69 0.40
N GLY A 81 -9.50 9.16 -0.25
CA GLY A 81 -9.52 7.86 -0.92
C GLY A 81 -9.22 6.65 -0.02
N ILE A 82 -9.02 6.86 1.29
CA ILE A 82 -8.82 5.77 2.25
C ILE A 82 -10.17 5.20 2.67
N SER A 83 -10.30 3.87 2.63
CA SER A 83 -11.48 3.16 3.08
C SER A 83 -11.12 1.94 3.92
N LEU A 84 -11.95 1.66 4.93
CA LEU A 84 -11.94 0.36 5.62
C LEU A 84 -12.90 -0.57 4.88
N VAL A 85 -12.42 -1.75 4.54
CA VAL A 85 -13.23 -2.77 3.88
C VAL A 85 -13.24 -4.05 4.69
N ARG A 86 -14.38 -4.73 4.72
CA ARG A 86 -14.47 -6.10 5.20
C ARG A 86 -14.22 -7.04 4.01
N ARG A 87 -13.28 -7.97 4.16
CA ARG A 87 -13.10 -9.08 3.22
C ARG A 87 -13.54 -10.37 3.89
N SER A 88 -14.56 -11.03 3.35
CA SER A 88 -14.86 -12.42 3.67
C SER A 88 -13.91 -13.33 2.89
N ARG A 89 -13.71 -14.55 3.39
CA ARG A 89 -13.23 -15.65 2.54
C ARG A 89 -14.34 -16.06 1.59
#